data_AF-A0A497LC92-F1
#
_entry.id   AF-A0A497LC92-F1
#
_cell.length_a   1.000
_cell.length_b   1.000
_cell.length_c   1.000
_cell.angle_alpha   90.00
_cell.angle_beta   90.00
_cell.angle_gamma   90.00
#
_symmetry.space_group_name_H-M   'P 1'
#
loop_
_entity.id
_entity.type
_entity.pdbx_description
1 polymer ?
#
loop_
_entity_poly.entity_id
_entity_poly.type
_entity_poly.pdbx_seq_one_letter_code
_entity_poly.pdbx_strand_id
1 'polypeptide(L)'
;MSIGFVVNPIAGMGGRVGLKGTDGVVEEAIRLGARLVAPERAEFFLKELKAYVVSGRIRLATVPGLMGECEAERVGIDFNVLPLQRKDKTTAEDTKAAVKMLISGKYRVDLIVFVGGDGTARDVLDALSSDVDEAIVLGVPSGVKMYSGVFAVSPSEAAEVVKAFVDGEADVAEMEVVDVDERSFRKGRLEIRLYGYLKVPYLPLRIQGTKTPSPETIDERENQKAIARFVIENMKPDSTYILGPGTTVKAVTDLLGVKKTLLGVDLYWNGQLIPDVNEKIILETVKDWKDAWIIISPIGGQGIIFGRGNQQISPEVIKNVRKEHILILATKNKIRRLKGNLRVDTGDPEVDNLLKGRIKVITDYREWRILKIE
;
A
#
# COMPACT_ATOMS: atom_id res chain seq x y z
N MET A 1 13.62 -17.60 17.57
CA MET A 1 13.78 -16.15 17.35
C MET A 1 12.71 -15.40 18.15
N SER A 2 13.09 -14.29 18.79
CA SER A 2 12.18 -13.37 19.49
C SER A 2 11.76 -12.25 18.54
N ILE A 3 10.46 -12.02 18.38
CA ILE A 3 9.90 -10.98 17.49
C ILE A 3 9.09 -9.99 18.32
N GLY A 4 9.43 -8.72 18.19
CA GLY A 4 8.63 -7.61 18.72
C GLY A 4 7.62 -7.16 17.69
N PHE A 5 6.33 -7.12 18.05
CA PHE A 5 5.25 -6.76 17.15
C PHE A 5 4.57 -5.47 17.62
N VAL A 6 4.46 -4.50 16.72
CA VAL A 6 3.87 -3.18 17.01
C VAL A 6 2.87 -2.80 15.93
N VAL A 7 1.62 -2.56 16.30
CA VAL A 7 0.60 -2.06 15.38
C VAL A 7 0.38 -0.58 15.63
N ASN A 8 0.43 0.23 14.58
CA ASN A 8 -0.13 1.58 14.62
C ASN A 8 -1.61 1.49 14.19
N PRO A 9 -2.58 1.49 15.12
CA PRO A 9 -3.98 1.16 14.79
C PRO A 9 -4.63 2.15 13.83
N ILE A 10 -4.19 3.41 13.82
CA ILE A 10 -4.74 4.46 12.96
C ILE A 10 -4.10 4.50 11.57
N ALA A 11 -3.06 3.70 11.32
CA ALA A 11 -2.40 3.68 10.02
C ALA A 11 -3.34 3.12 8.94
N GLY A 12 -3.36 3.79 7.78
CA GLY A 12 -4.15 3.37 6.61
C GLY A 12 -5.59 3.89 6.56
N MET A 13 -6.14 4.48 7.63
CA MET A 13 -7.54 4.95 7.65
C MET A 13 -7.86 5.99 6.55
N GLY A 14 -6.88 6.82 6.18
CA GLY A 14 -7.06 7.92 5.22
C GLY A 14 -7.19 7.49 3.75
N GLY A 15 -6.99 6.21 3.45
CA GLY A 15 -7.02 5.65 2.10
C GLY A 15 -8.39 5.73 1.42
N ARG A 16 -9.37 4.99 1.96
CA ARG A 16 -10.72 4.86 1.39
C ARG A 16 -11.48 6.20 1.36
N VAL A 17 -11.23 7.05 2.35
CA VAL A 17 -11.84 8.38 2.48
C VAL A 17 -11.14 9.47 1.65
N GLY A 18 -10.06 9.14 0.93
CA GLY A 18 -9.39 10.08 0.02
C GLY A 18 -8.50 11.12 0.69
N LEU A 19 -8.26 11.04 2.00
CA LEU A 19 -7.40 11.98 2.75
C LEU A 19 -5.90 11.80 2.50
N LYS A 20 -5.53 10.80 1.71
CA LYS A 20 -4.17 10.56 1.21
C LYS A 20 -3.13 10.23 2.29
N GLY A 21 -3.56 10.08 3.53
CA GLY A 21 -2.79 9.83 4.75
C GLY A 21 -3.66 10.14 5.98
N THR A 22 -3.14 9.89 7.17
CA THR A 22 -3.85 10.16 8.45
C THR A 22 -3.14 11.18 9.31
N ASP A 23 -1.95 11.63 8.92
CA ASP A 23 -1.13 12.52 9.74
C ASP A 23 -1.81 13.89 9.89
N GLY A 24 -2.17 14.20 11.13
CA GLY A 24 -2.87 15.44 11.51
C GLY A 24 -4.34 15.52 11.06
N VAL A 25 -4.94 14.44 10.56
CA VAL A 25 -6.33 14.43 10.03
C VAL A 25 -7.16 13.22 10.48
N VAL A 26 -6.76 12.56 11.58
CA VAL A 26 -7.44 11.35 12.10
C VAL A 26 -8.92 11.61 12.41
N GLU A 27 -9.24 12.74 13.05
CA GLU A 27 -10.63 13.07 13.37
C GLU A 27 -11.48 13.27 12.12
N GLU A 28 -10.92 13.88 11.08
CA GLU A 28 -11.60 14.05 9.80
C GLU A 28 -11.82 12.71 9.10
N ALA A 29 -10.83 11.81 9.15
CA ALA A 29 -10.97 10.44 8.63
C ALA A 29 -12.15 9.72 9.30
N ILE A 30 -12.26 9.82 10.64
CA ILE A 30 -13.36 9.22 11.41
C ILE A 30 -14.70 9.83 11.00
N ARG A 31 -14.80 11.16 10.85
CA ARG A 31 -16.04 11.84 10.40
C ARG A 31 -16.47 11.38 9.00
N LEU A 32 -15.52 11.11 8.11
CA LEU A 32 -15.77 10.58 6.77
C LEU A 32 -16.07 9.07 6.75
N GLY A 33 -16.14 8.42 7.92
CA GLY A 33 -16.50 7.00 8.05
C GLY A 33 -15.32 6.04 7.85
N ALA A 34 -14.08 6.51 7.99
CA ALA A 34 -12.91 5.65 7.89
C ALA A 34 -12.92 4.55 8.96
N ARG A 35 -12.56 3.33 8.56
CA ARG A 35 -12.37 2.17 9.44
C ARG A 35 -10.89 1.92 9.69
N LEU A 36 -10.58 1.24 10.80
CA LEU A 36 -9.21 0.80 11.10
C LEU A 36 -8.79 -0.25 10.06
N VAL A 37 -7.66 -0.03 9.40
CA VAL A 37 -7.13 -0.93 8.36
C VAL A 37 -5.94 -1.75 8.89
N ALA A 38 -5.10 -1.14 9.72
CA ALA A 38 -3.93 -1.80 10.30
C ALA A 38 -4.27 -3.07 11.11
N PRO A 39 -5.32 -3.12 11.95
CA PRO A 39 -5.68 -4.34 12.68
C PRO A 39 -5.96 -5.54 11.79
N GLU A 40 -6.75 -5.37 10.72
CA GLU A 40 -7.08 -6.46 9.79
C GLU A 40 -5.82 -7.01 9.10
N ARG A 41 -4.89 -6.12 8.73
CA ARG A 41 -3.63 -6.49 8.06
C ARG A 41 -2.64 -7.12 9.02
N ALA A 42 -2.61 -6.67 10.27
CA ALA A 42 -1.88 -7.28 11.37
C ALA A 42 -2.37 -8.72 11.64
N GLU A 43 -3.69 -8.92 11.75
CA GLU A 43 -4.29 -10.25 11.93
C GLU A 43 -3.94 -11.19 10.77
N PHE A 44 -4.01 -10.71 9.53
CA PHE A 44 -3.63 -11.51 8.36
C PHE A 44 -2.17 -11.95 8.42
N PHE A 45 -1.26 -11.01 8.72
CA PHE A 45 0.16 -11.30 8.90
C PHE A 45 0.42 -12.32 10.02
N LEU A 46 -0.22 -12.16 11.19
CA LEU A 46 -0.05 -13.07 12.31
C LEU A 46 -0.62 -14.48 12.03
N LYS A 47 -1.72 -14.60 11.28
CA LYS A 47 -2.27 -15.89 10.83
C LYS A 47 -1.25 -16.70 10.04
N GLU A 48 -0.52 -16.04 9.14
CA GLU A 48 0.53 -16.67 8.34
C GLU A 48 1.72 -17.17 9.17
N LEU A 49 1.96 -16.60 10.35
CA LEU A 49 3.05 -17.00 11.25
C LEU A 49 2.63 -18.01 12.33
N LYS A 50 1.34 -18.34 12.43
CA LYS A 50 0.78 -19.18 13.50
C LYS A 50 1.54 -20.50 13.69
N ALA A 51 1.89 -21.19 12.62
CA ALA A 51 2.62 -22.47 12.69
C ALA A 51 4.03 -22.33 13.30
N TYR A 52 4.72 -21.20 13.05
CA TYR A 52 6.05 -20.93 13.60
C TYR A 52 6.00 -20.54 15.08
N VAL A 53 4.90 -19.91 15.52
CA VAL A 53 4.67 -19.62 16.93
C VAL A 53 4.34 -20.91 17.70
N VAL A 54 3.41 -21.72 17.19
CA VAL A 54 2.99 -22.99 17.83
C VAL A 54 4.14 -23.99 17.94
N SER A 55 5.04 -24.02 16.95
CA SER A 55 6.24 -24.86 17.00
C SER A 55 7.36 -24.31 17.91
N GLY A 56 7.17 -23.14 18.52
CA GLY A 56 8.15 -22.50 19.40
C GLY A 56 9.33 -21.85 18.68
N ARG A 57 9.31 -21.79 17.34
CA ARG A 57 10.39 -21.16 16.54
C ARG A 57 10.34 -19.64 16.64
N ILE A 58 9.15 -19.07 16.81
CA ILE A 58 8.91 -17.64 17.08
C ILE A 58 8.37 -17.47 18.50
N ARG A 59 8.99 -16.58 19.27
CA ARG A 59 8.45 -16.04 20.53
C ARG A 59 8.00 -14.61 20.27
N LEU A 60 6.70 -14.36 20.36
CA LEU A 60 6.13 -13.04 20.08
C LEU A 60 6.09 -12.19 21.36
N ALA A 61 6.52 -10.94 21.26
CA ALA A 61 6.28 -9.89 22.24
C ALA A 61 5.48 -8.76 21.57
N THR A 62 4.41 -8.28 22.20
CA THR A 62 3.50 -7.29 21.60
C THR A 62 3.10 -6.22 22.59
N VAL A 63 2.48 -5.15 22.10
CA VAL A 63 2.06 -3.98 22.87
C VAL A 63 0.60 -4.15 23.33
N PRO A 64 0.24 -3.75 24.57
CA PRO A 64 -1.13 -3.83 25.07
C PRO A 64 -2.19 -3.17 24.18
N GLY A 65 -3.39 -3.75 24.17
CA GLY A 65 -4.57 -3.26 23.49
C GLY A 65 -4.45 -3.22 21.97
N LEU A 66 -4.80 -2.07 21.38
CA LEU A 66 -4.90 -1.83 19.94
C LEU A 66 -3.56 -1.80 19.20
N MET A 67 -2.45 -1.96 19.91
CA MET A 67 -1.10 -1.91 19.33
C MET A 67 -0.50 -3.29 19.10
N GLY A 68 -1.32 -4.35 19.10
CA GLY A 68 -0.95 -5.69 18.68
C GLY A 68 -1.43 -6.83 19.59
N GLU A 69 -1.79 -6.55 20.86
CA GLU A 69 -2.35 -7.56 21.79
C GLU A 69 -3.67 -8.10 21.24
N CYS A 70 -4.62 -7.21 20.89
CA CYS A 70 -5.94 -7.62 20.43
C CYS A 70 -5.88 -8.48 19.16
N GLU A 71 -4.99 -8.17 18.23
CA GLU A 71 -4.79 -8.93 16.99
C GLU A 71 -4.20 -10.31 17.28
N ALA A 72 -3.21 -10.41 18.17
CA ALA A 72 -2.62 -11.68 18.57
C ALA A 72 -3.62 -12.59 19.30
N GLU A 73 -4.46 -12.02 20.19
CA GLU A 73 -5.55 -12.74 20.86
C GLU A 73 -6.56 -13.33 19.86
N ARG A 74 -7.02 -12.51 18.90
CA ARG A 74 -7.99 -12.94 17.87
C ARG A 74 -7.48 -14.06 16.99
N VAL A 75 -6.19 -14.07 16.67
CA VAL A 75 -5.56 -15.13 15.89
C VAL A 75 -5.35 -16.41 16.74
N GLY A 76 -5.30 -16.27 18.07
CA GLY A 76 -5.11 -17.36 19.01
C GLY A 76 -3.70 -17.95 18.90
N ILE A 77 -2.70 -17.10 19.08
CA ILE A 77 -1.27 -17.46 19.16
C ILE A 77 -0.71 -17.06 20.52
N ASP A 78 0.37 -17.71 20.94
CA ASP A 78 1.04 -17.36 22.20
C ASP A 78 1.90 -16.10 22.03
N PHE A 79 1.83 -15.18 23.01
CA PHE A 79 2.60 -13.95 23.04
C PHE A 79 2.85 -13.45 24.47
N ASN A 80 3.85 -12.58 24.60
CA ASN A 80 4.11 -11.81 25.81
C ASN A 80 3.68 -10.37 25.60
N VAL A 81 2.98 -9.80 26.58
CA VAL A 81 2.59 -8.38 26.54
C VAL A 81 3.67 -7.56 27.23
N LEU A 82 4.11 -6.51 26.54
CA LEU A 82 5.03 -5.52 27.08
C LEU A 82 4.38 -4.76 28.25
N PRO A 83 5.11 -4.44 29.33
CA PRO A 83 4.59 -3.72 30.50
C PRO A 83 4.40 -2.21 30.22
N LEU A 84 3.63 -1.88 29.19
CA LEU A 84 3.20 -0.52 28.86
C LEU A 84 1.76 -0.28 29.33
N GLN A 85 1.37 0.98 29.40
CA GLN A 85 0.00 1.34 29.68
C GLN A 85 -0.91 1.00 28.50
N ARG A 86 -1.98 0.26 28.74
CA ARG A 86 -3.06 0.05 27.76
C ARG A 86 -3.81 1.38 27.52
N LYS A 87 -4.01 1.74 26.25
CA LYS A 87 -4.69 2.98 25.84
C LYS A 87 -5.71 2.71 24.75
N ASP A 88 -6.82 3.45 24.77
CA ASP A 88 -7.86 3.41 23.73
C ASP A 88 -7.55 4.35 22.55
N LYS A 89 -6.61 5.27 22.73
CA LYS A 89 -6.09 6.18 21.70
C LYS A 89 -4.57 6.19 21.78
N THR A 90 -3.93 6.07 20.63
CA THR A 90 -2.48 5.95 20.50
C THR A 90 -1.89 7.09 19.69
N THR A 91 -0.61 7.34 19.90
CA THR A 91 0.16 8.42 19.28
C THR A 91 1.50 7.88 18.74
N ALA A 92 2.21 8.71 17.98
CA ALA A 92 3.58 8.45 17.56
C ALA A 92 4.51 8.12 18.75
N GLU A 93 4.35 8.82 19.88
CA GLU A 93 5.15 8.59 21.08
C GLU A 93 4.89 7.22 21.72
N ASP A 94 3.67 6.68 21.59
CA ASP A 94 3.38 5.31 22.04
C ASP A 94 4.11 4.27 21.17
N THR A 95 4.20 4.51 19.86
CA THR A 95 5.00 3.68 18.93
C THR A 95 6.48 3.74 19.31
N LYS A 96 7.00 4.94 19.57
CA LYS A 96 8.40 5.12 19.97
C LYS A 96 8.72 4.45 21.30
N ALA A 97 7.81 4.56 22.29
CA ALA A 97 7.98 3.91 23.59
C ALA A 97 7.99 2.37 23.46
N ALA A 98 7.12 1.80 22.62
CA ALA A 98 7.12 0.37 22.34
C ALA A 98 8.44 -0.10 21.72
N VAL A 99 8.92 0.59 20.68
CA VAL A 99 10.18 0.25 20.00
C VAL A 99 11.37 0.33 20.97
N LYS A 100 11.45 1.40 21.79
CA LYS A 100 12.50 1.54 22.81
C LYS A 100 12.50 0.40 23.82
N MET A 101 11.33 -0.13 24.18
CA MET A 101 11.27 -1.25 25.11
C MET A 101 11.62 -2.59 24.45
N LEU A 102 11.31 -2.77 23.17
CA LEU A 102 11.67 -3.96 22.40
C LEU A 102 13.18 -4.10 22.16
N ILE A 103 13.94 -3.01 22.18
CA ILE A 103 15.40 -3.02 22.05
C ILE A 103 16.15 -3.03 23.39
N SER A 104 15.48 -2.72 24.51
CA SER A 104 16.14 -2.54 25.80
C SER A 104 15.99 -3.72 26.75
N GLY A 105 17.05 -3.95 27.54
CA GLY A 105 17.02 -4.83 28.72
C GLY A 105 16.56 -6.27 28.45
N LYS A 106 15.55 -6.71 29.21
CA LYS A 106 15.04 -8.10 29.24
C LYS A 106 14.26 -8.51 27.98
N TYR A 107 13.73 -7.54 27.22
CA TYR A 107 12.84 -7.81 26.09
C TYR A 107 13.54 -7.80 24.73
N ARG A 108 14.83 -7.43 24.69
CA ARG A 108 15.65 -7.29 23.47
C ARG A 108 15.32 -8.38 22.44
N VAL A 109 14.58 -7.98 21.41
CA VAL A 109 14.10 -8.87 20.35
C VAL A 109 15.12 -8.96 19.22
N ASP A 110 15.03 -10.04 18.44
CA ASP A 110 15.90 -10.26 17.28
C ASP A 110 15.38 -9.49 16.04
N LEU A 111 14.07 -9.27 15.97
CA LEU A 111 13.39 -8.57 14.88
C LEU A 111 12.20 -7.76 15.41
N ILE A 112 12.07 -6.51 14.98
CA ILE A 112 10.87 -5.69 15.20
C ILE A 112 10.03 -5.68 13.94
N VAL A 113 8.83 -6.21 14.01
CA VAL A 113 7.83 -6.10 12.95
C VAL A 113 6.81 -5.04 13.33
N PHE A 114 6.62 -4.04 12.48
CA PHE A 114 5.64 -2.99 12.71
C PHE A 114 4.59 -2.94 11.60
N VAL A 115 3.33 -2.68 11.95
CA VAL A 115 2.22 -2.54 10.99
C VAL A 115 1.88 -1.07 10.86
N GLY A 116 2.11 -0.49 9.68
CA GLY A 116 2.02 0.96 9.51
C GLY A 116 2.26 1.48 8.09
N GLY A 117 2.45 2.79 7.99
CA GLY A 117 2.90 3.50 6.79
C GLY A 117 4.21 4.25 7.03
N ASP A 118 4.65 5.09 6.08
CA ASP A 118 5.95 5.80 6.19
C ASP A 118 6.08 6.63 7.46
N GLY A 119 5.01 7.29 7.94
CA GLY A 119 5.03 7.98 9.24
C GLY A 119 5.39 7.06 10.41
N THR A 120 4.89 5.82 10.40
CA THR A 120 5.25 4.80 11.41
C THR A 120 6.70 4.34 11.25
N ALA A 121 7.20 4.24 10.02
CA ALA A 121 8.62 3.92 9.79
C ALA A 121 9.54 5.04 10.31
N ARG A 122 9.13 6.32 10.19
CA ARG A 122 9.84 7.45 10.81
C ARG A 122 9.83 7.35 12.33
N ASP A 123 8.68 7.05 12.93
CA ASP A 123 8.59 6.89 14.39
C ASP A 123 9.48 5.73 14.88
N VAL A 124 9.54 4.62 14.15
CA VAL A 124 10.45 3.50 14.46
C VAL A 124 11.91 3.94 14.36
N LEU A 125 12.30 4.64 13.29
CA LEU A 125 13.67 5.15 13.14
C LEU A 125 14.04 6.16 14.23
N ASP A 126 13.15 7.10 14.56
CA ASP A 126 13.34 8.07 15.65
C ASP A 126 13.57 7.36 16.98
N ALA A 127 12.82 6.29 17.25
CA ALA A 127 12.96 5.51 18.47
C ALA A 127 14.31 4.77 18.57
N LEU A 128 14.86 4.37 17.41
CA LEU A 128 16.12 3.66 17.30
C LEU A 128 17.34 4.58 17.30
N SER A 129 17.18 5.88 17.04
CA SER A 129 18.28 6.84 16.78
C SER A 129 19.40 6.94 17.83
N SER A 130 19.23 6.37 19.04
CA SER A 130 20.29 6.23 20.06
C SER A 130 21.03 4.87 20.06
N ASP A 131 20.46 3.83 19.45
CA ASP A 131 20.89 2.41 19.54
C ASP A 131 20.74 1.67 18.18
N VAL A 132 20.84 2.40 17.06
CA VAL A 132 20.48 1.93 15.69
C VAL A 132 21.28 0.71 15.24
N ASP A 133 22.49 0.52 15.76
CA ASP A 133 23.47 -0.40 15.16
C ASP A 133 23.08 -1.88 15.19
N GLU A 134 22.09 -2.30 15.99
CA GLU A 134 21.77 -3.72 16.16
C GLU A 134 20.31 -4.11 15.85
N ALA A 135 19.39 -3.15 15.69
CA ALA A 135 17.97 -3.47 15.51
C ALA A 135 17.63 -3.79 14.05
N ILE A 136 17.07 -4.98 13.82
CA ILE A 136 16.52 -5.38 12.53
C ILE A 136 15.00 -5.12 12.57
N VAL A 137 14.47 -4.52 11.52
CA VAL A 137 13.04 -4.17 11.44
C VAL A 137 12.40 -4.68 10.14
N LEU A 138 11.07 -4.85 10.15
CA LEU A 138 10.29 -5.10 8.95
C LEU A 138 8.94 -4.40 9.03
N GLY A 139 8.61 -3.61 8.01
CA GLY A 139 7.32 -2.97 7.87
C GLY A 139 6.29 -3.89 7.21
N VAL A 140 5.20 -4.18 7.91
CA VAL A 140 3.98 -4.74 7.33
C VAL A 140 3.16 -3.56 6.79
N PRO A 141 2.90 -3.53 5.47
CA PRO A 141 2.21 -2.40 4.88
C PRO A 141 0.77 -2.29 5.36
N SER A 142 0.29 -1.11 5.79
CA SER A 142 -1.14 -0.89 6.15
C SER A 142 -1.87 0.22 5.40
N GLY A 143 -1.18 1.01 4.57
CA GLY A 143 -1.74 2.19 3.90
C GLY A 143 -1.43 2.31 2.41
N VAL A 144 -1.99 3.37 1.80
CA VAL A 144 -1.94 3.62 0.35
C VAL A 144 -0.52 3.85 -0.19
N LYS A 145 0.46 4.30 0.61
CA LYS A 145 1.67 4.94 0.06
C LYS A 145 2.88 4.74 0.96
N MET A 146 3.41 3.54 0.97
CA MET A 146 4.76 3.35 1.48
C MET A 146 5.73 3.67 0.37
N TYR A 147 6.73 4.49 0.66
CA TYR A 147 7.83 4.80 -0.23
C TYR A 147 9.16 4.30 0.36
N SER A 148 9.20 4.10 1.67
CA SER A 148 10.36 3.55 2.36
C SER A 148 10.61 2.12 1.91
N GLY A 149 11.88 1.77 1.75
CA GLY A 149 12.34 0.43 1.37
C GLY A 149 12.21 -0.61 2.49
N VAL A 150 11.72 -0.22 3.66
CA VAL A 150 11.60 -1.08 4.85
C VAL A 150 10.34 -1.95 4.87
N PHE A 151 9.42 -1.72 3.94
CA PHE A 151 8.15 -2.44 3.87
C PHE A 151 8.23 -3.67 2.98
N ALA A 152 7.51 -4.72 3.36
CA ALA A 152 7.19 -5.79 2.42
C ALA A 152 6.16 -5.34 1.38
N VAL A 153 6.01 -6.13 0.31
CA VAL A 153 5.05 -5.89 -0.77
C VAL A 153 3.59 -6.08 -0.31
N SER A 154 3.33 -6.93 0.67
CA SER A 154 2.01 -7.15 1.26
C SER A 154 2.18 -7.80 2.65
N PRO A 155 1.10 -7.99 3.42
CA PRO A 155 1.18 -8.69 4.70
C PRO A 155 1.57 -10.17 4.54
N SER A 156 1.14 -10.84 3.46
CA SER A 156 1.61 -12.21 3.14
C SER A 156 3.11 -12.23 2.86
N GLU A 157 3.60 -11.31 2.02
CA GLU A 157 5.02 -11.24 1.68
C GLU A 157 5.87 -10.87 2.91
N ALA A 158 5.35 -10.05 3.83
CA ALA A 158 6.01 -9.78 5.11
C ALA A 158 6.16 -11.04 5.95
N ALA A 159 5.10 -11.86 6.05
CA ALA A 159 5.16 -13.10 6.80
C ALA A 159 6.19 -14.06 6.20
N GLU A 160 6.28 -14.13 4.88
CA GLU A 160 7.27 -14.94 4.20
C GLU A 160 8.71 -14.46 4.40
N VAL A 161 8.93 -13.14 4.40
CA VAL A 161 10.23 -12.56 4.77
C VAL A 161 10.61 -12.95 6.21
N VAL A 162 9.66 -12.92 7.14
CA VAL A 162 9.88 -13.37 8.53
C VAL A 162 10.20 -14.85 8.61
N LYS A 163 9.45 -15.71 7.90
CA LYS A 163 9.70 -17.16 7.86
C LYS A 163 11.12 -17.44 7.36
N ALA A 164 11.49 -16.87 6.20
CA ALA A 164 12.83 -16.99 5.63
C ALA A 164 13.92 -16.49 6.59
N PHE A 165 13.68 -15.38 7.29
CA PHE A 165 14.64 -14.86 8.26
C PHE A 165 14.81 -15.78 9.49
N VAL A 166 13.70 -16.33 10.01
CA VAL A 166 13.72 -17.34 11.09
C VAL A 166 14.43 -18.63 10.65
N ASP A 167 14.33 -18.97 9.37
CA ASP A 167 14.98 -20.13 8.74
C ASP A 167 16.46 -19.89 8.37
N GLY A 168 16.95 -18.65 8.49
CA GLY A 168 18.32 -18.27 8.11
C GLY A 168 18.54 -18.14 6.59
N GLU A 169 17.46 -17.98 5.83
CA GLU A 169 17.44 -17.89 4.35
C GLU A 169 17.40 -16.45 3.83
N ALA A 170 17.23 -15.45 4.71
CA ALA A 170 17.20 -14.04 4.34
C ALA A 170 18.44 -13.30 4.87
N ASP A 171 19.09 -12.55 3.98
CA ASP A 171 20.18 -11.63 4.33
C ASP A 171 19.64 -10.39 5.05
N VAL A 172 20.52 -9.58 5.64
CA VAL A 172 20.15 -8.26 6.19
C VAL A 172 20.69 -7.17 5.29
N ALA A 173 19.85 -6.20 4.95
CA ALA A 173 20.23 -5.05 4.13
C ALA A 173 19.79 -3.74 4.78
N GLU A 174 20.55 -2.68 4.54
CA GLU A 174 20.13 -1.32 4.90
C GLU A 174 19.19 -0.76 3.84
N MET A 175 18.01 -0.29 4.26
CA MET A 175 16.99 0.26 3.39
C MET A 175 16.59 1.67 3.81
N GLU A 176 16.28 2.49 2.80
CA GLU A 176 15.89 3.88 2.98
C GLU A 176 14.56 3.99 3.72
N VAL A 177 14.53 4.82 4.76
CA VAL A 177 13.32 5.41 5.30
C VAL A 177 13.18 6.79 4.69
N VAL A 178 12.01 7.09 4.14
CA VAL A 178 11.77 8.38 3.49
C VAL A 178 10.63 9.12 4.16
N ASP A 179 10.74 10.44 4.16
CA ASP A 179 9.68 11.34 4.56
C ASP A 179 8.91 11.82 3.34
N VAL A 180 7.58 11.71 3.43
CA VAL A 180 6.65 12.14 2.41
C VAL A 180 5.88 13.30 2.97
N ASP A 181 6.06 14.49 2.40
CA ASP A 181 5.29 15.66 2.81
C ASP A 181 3.82 15.45 2.41
N GLU A 182 3.00 14.96 3.35
CA GLU A 182 1.58 14.72 3.13
C GLU A 182 0.82 16.01 2.78
N ARG A 183 1.28 17.20 3.24
CA ARG A 183 0.63 18.47 2.89
C ARG A 183 0.86 18.80 1.42
N SER A 184 2.09 18.65 0.94
CA SER A 184 2.41 18.78 -0.49
C SER A 184 1.71 17.71 -1.32
N PHE A 185 1.61 16.49 -0.78
CA PHE A 185 0.89 15.38 -1.42
C PHE A 185 -0.59 15.69 -1.62
N ARG A 186 -1.28 16.22 -0.60
CA ARG A 186 -2.69 16.65 -0.69
C ARG A 186 -2.88 17.74 -1.75
N LYS A 187 -1.87 18.58 -1.97
CA LYS A 187 -1.81 19.56 -3.07
C LYS A 187 -1.39 18.98 -4.43
N GLY A 188 -1.27 17.66 -4.56
CA GLY A 188 -0.94 16.97 -5.81
C GLY A 188 0.56 16.96 -6.16
N ARG A 189 1.45 17.36 -5.24
CA ARG A 189 2.90 17.35 -5.44
C ARG A 189 3.55 16.25 -4.60
N LEU A 190 4.37 15.41 -5.21
CA LEU A 190 5.11 14.38 -4.50
C LEU A 190 6.50 14.92 -4.13
N GLU A 191 6.68 15.27 -2.86
CA GLU A 191 7.98 15.59 -2.28
C GLU A 191 8.42 14.45 -1.37
N ILE A 192 9.51 13.78 -1.73
CA ILE A 192 10.12 12.68 -0.97
C ILE A 192 11.50 13.15 -0.54
N ARG A 193 11.83 12.99 0.73
CA ARG A 193 13.15 13.28 1.29
C ARG A 193 13.68 12.05 1.99
N LEU A 194 14.96 11.74 1.81
CA LEU A 194 15.60 10.69 2.61
C LEU A 194 15.57 11.13 4.07
N TYR A 195 15.02 10.27 4.93
CA TYR A 195 14.93 10.50 6.37
C TYR A 195 16.04 9.77 7.12
N GLY A 196 16.38 8.57 6.67
CA GLY A 196 17.49 7.78 7.21
C GLY A 196 17.48 6.35 6.66
N TYR A 197 18.08 5.43 7.40
CA TYR A 197 18.20 4.03 6.99
C TYR A 197 17.85 3.11 8.17
N LEU A 198 17.28 1.95 7.86
CA LEU A 198 17.02 0.87 8.82
C LEU A 198 17.50 -0.47 8.24
N LYS A 199 17.99 -1.36 9.09
CA LYS A 199 18.34 -2.74 8.71
C LYS A 199 17.07 -3.58 8.61
N VAL A 200 16.91 -4.30 7.51
CA VAL A 200 15.74 -5.15 7.26
C VAL A 200 16.13 -6.54 6.73
N PRO A 201 15.37 -7.60 7.03
CA PRO A 201 15.58 -8.91 6.41
C PRO A 201 15.22 -8.83 4.92
N TYR A 202 16.21 -9.00 4.05
CA TYR A 202 16.06 -8.83 2.62
C TYR A 202 15.88 -10.18 1.91
N LEU A 203 14.71 -10.32 1.29
CA LEU A 203 14.43 -11.37 0.32
C LEU A 203 14.07 -10.71 -1.03
N PRO A 204 14.81 -10.98 -2.11
CA PRO A 204 14.56 -10.35 -3.41
C PRO A 204 13.09 -10.49 -3.84
N LEU A 205 12.53 -9.42 -4.43
CA LEU A 205 11.15 -9.33 -4.95
C LEU A 205 10.01 -9.30 -3.91
N ARG A 206 10.31 -9.55 -2.63
CA ARG A 206 9.34 -9.52 -1.51
C ARG A 206 9.42 -8.24 -0.67
N ILE A 207 10.58 -7.59 -0.68
CA ILE A 207 10.74 -6.22 -0.16
C ILE A 207 10.36 -5.18 -1.22
N GLN A 208 9.70 -4.12 -0.75
CA GLN A 208 9.33 -2.98 -1.54
C GLN A 208 10.56 -2.17 -1.97
N GLY A 209 10.76 -1.99 -3.28
CA GLY A 209 11.70 -1.00 -3.79
C GLY A 209 11.16 0.43 -3.69
N THR A 210 12.06 1.41 -3.51
CA THR A 210 11.75 2.85 -3.53
C THR A 210 11.06 3.21 -4.84
N LYS A 211 9.92 3.92 -4.76
CA LYS A 211 9.15 4.31 -5.95
C LYS A 211 9.90 5.37 -6.74
N THR A 212 10.52 4.96 -7.86
CA THR A 212 11.11 5.92 -8.80
C THR A 212 9.99 6.58 -9.64
N PRO A 213 9.96 7.91 -9.76
CA PRO A 213 9.10 8.59 -10.73
C PRO A 213 9.31 8.03 -12.14
N SER A 214 8.26 8.08 -12.97
CA SER A 214 8.42 7.76 -14.40
C SER A 214 9.35 8.81 -15.02
N PRO A 215 10.37 8.42 -15.82
CA PRO A 215 11.24 9.39 -16.48
C PRO A 215 10.41 10.33 -17.35
N GLU A 216 10.60 11.65 -17.24
CA GLU A 216 9.91 12.62 -18.12
C GLU A 216 10.59 12.74 -19.50
N THR A 217 11.01 11.63 -20.10
CA THR A 217 11.60 11.67 -21.44
C THR A 217 10.53 11.97 -22.50
N ILE A 218 10.96 12.50 -23.64
CA ILE A 218 10.07 12.78 -24.79
C ILE A 218 9.37 11.49 -25.22
N ASP A 219 10.13 10.40 -25.38
CA ASP A 219 9.61 9.07 -25.74
C ASP A 219 8.53 8.56 -24.78
N GLU A 220 8.69 8.77 -23.47
CA GLU A 220 7.70 8.36 -22.47
C GLU A 220 6.38 9.13 -22.65
N ARG A 221 6.46 10.44 -22.88
CA ARG A 221 5.28 11.29 -23.12
C ARG A 221 4.58 10.91 -24.42
N GLU A 222 5.33 10.58 -25.48
CA GLU A 222 4.76 10.12 -26.74
C GLU A 222 4.04 8.77 -26.60
N ASN A 223 4.66 7.80 -25.91
CA ASN A 223 4.01 6.51 -25.66
C ASN A 223 2.75 6.65 -24.78
N GLN A 224 2.76 7.55 -23.78
CA GLN A 224 1.56 7.87 -23.01
C GLN A 224 0.44 8.45 -23.88
N LYS A 225 0.76 9.37 -24.81
CA LYS A 225 -0.21 9.93 -25.76
C LYS A 225 -0.76 8.86 -26.72
N ALA A 226 0.08 7.95 -27.18
CA ALA A 226 -0.32 6.87 -28.07
C ALA A 226 -1.31 5.90 -27.39
N ILE A 227 -1.03 5.51 -26.14
CA ILE A 227 -1.96 4.75 -25.29
C ILE A 227 -3.27 5.53 -25.12
N ALA A 228 -3.18 6.81 -24.77
CA ALA A 228 -4.34 7.66 -24.51
C ALA A 228 -5.28 7.79 -25.73
N ARG A 229 -4.72 8.00 -26.94
CA ARG A 229 -5.52 8.02 -28.18
C ARG A 229 -6.30 6.73 -28.38
N PHE A 230 -5.62 5.59 -28.23
CA PHE A 230 -6.28 4.29 -28.37
C PHE A 230 -7.39 4.07 -27.34
N VAL A 231 -7.16 4.47 -26.08
CA VAL A 231 -8.19 4.40 -25.04
C VAL A 231 -9.41 5.23 -25.42
N ILE A 232 -9.22 6.50 -25.80
CA ILE A 232 -10.30 7.43 -26.15
C ILE A 232 -11.12 6.93 -27.34
N GLU A 233 -10.47 6.43 -28.39
CA GLU A 233 -11.15 5.83 -29.56
C GLU A 233 -12.04 4.64 -29.20
N ASN A 234 -11.77 3.97 -28.07
CA ASN A 234 -12.50 2.79 -27.62
C ASN A 234 -13.40 3.06 -26.42
N MET A 235 -13.48 4.31 -25.93
CA MET A 235 -14.42 4.68 -24.88
C MET A 235 -15.85 4.50 -25.38
N LYS A 236 -16.63 3.76 -24.61
CA LYS A 236 -18.07 3.60 -24.77
C LYS A 236 -18.78 4.91 -24.40
N PRO A 237 -19.70 5.40 -25.26
CA PRO A 237 -20.62 6.48 -24.93
C PRO A 237 -21.43 6.15 -23.68
N ASP A 238 -21.82 7.17 -22.91
CA ASP A 238 -22.68 7.08 -21.72
C ASP A 238 -22.15 6.21 -20.56
N SER A 239 -20.97 5.62 -20.71
CA SER A 239 -20.28 4.85 -19.67
C SER A 239 -19.58 5.75 -18.65
N THR A 240 -19.53 5.29 -17.40
CA THR A 240 -18.81 5.96 -16.32
C THR A 240 -17.41 5.38 -16.18
N TYR A 241 -16.40 6.24 -16.11
CA TYR A 241 -15.00 5.83 -15.98
C TYR A 241 -14.44 6.26 -14.63
N ILE A 242 -14.01 5.27 -13.85
CA ILE A 242 -13.28 5.45 -12.60
C ILE A 242 -11.79 5.55 -12.96
N LEU A 243 -11.24 6.75 -12.84
CA LEU A 243 -9.89 7.08 -13.28
C LEU A 243 -8.90 7.02 -12.13
N GLY A 244 -8.09 5.96 -12.09
CA GLY A 244 -7.00 5.81 -11.13
C GLY A 244 -5.93 6.89 -11.19
N PRO A 245 -5.05 6.98 -10.19
CA PRO A 245 -3.99 7.99 -10.12
C PRO A 245 -2.90 7.76 -11.18
N GLY A 246 -2.09 8.79 -11.41
CA GLY A 246 -0.83 8.71 -12.17
C GLY A 246 -0.85 9.39 -13.54
N THR A 247 0.36 9.60 -14.06
CA THR A 247 0.62 10.35 -15.30
C THR A 247 0.08 9.65 -16.55
N THR A 248 0.10 8.32 -16.59
CA THR A 248 -0.42 7.55 -17.73
C THR A 248 -1.93 7.73 -17.89
N VAL A 249 -2.69 7.73 -16.78
CA VAL A 249 -4.13 8.02 -16.80
C VAL A 249 -4.38 9.51 -17.08
N LYS A 250 -3.52 10.40 -16.55
CA LYS A 250 -3.57 11.85 -16.85
C LYS A 250 -3.44 12.14 -18.36
N ALA A 251 -2.62 11.38 -19.09
CA ALA A 251 -2.50 11.56 -20.54
C ALA A 251 -3.84 11.34 -21.27
N VAL A 252 -4.71 10.44 -20.77
CA VAL A 252 -6.07 10.24 -21.29
C VAL A 252 -6.91 11.50 -21.08
N THR A 253 -6.94 12.02 -19.85
CA THR A 253 -7.73 13.21 -19.52
C THR A 253 -7.22 14.48 -20.19
N ASP A 254 -5.90 14.60 -20.38
CA ASP A 254 -5.28 15.73 -21.09
C ASP A 254 -5.77 15.79 -22.55
N LEU A 255 -5.88 14.64 -23.23
CA LEU A 255 -6.43 14.57 -24.59
C LEU A 255 -7.95 14.77 -24.65
N LEU A 256 -8.68 14.40 -23.58
CA LEU A 256 -10.10 14.69 -23.42
C LEU A 256 -10.39 16.16 -23.06
N GLY A 257 -9.36 16.97 -22.79
CA GLY A 257 -9.50 18.38 -22.42
C GLY A 257 -10.00 18.61 -20.99
N VAL A 258 -9.90 17.61 -20.10
CA VAL A 258 -10.35 17.70 -18.70
C VAL A 258 -9.18 17.59 -17.72
N LYS A 259 -9.24 18.33 -16.62
CA LYS A 259 -8.15 18.40 -15.64
C LYS A 259 -8.29 17.29 -14.58
N LYS A 260 -7.34 16.36 -14.55
CA LYS A 260 -7.27 15.23 -13.60
C LYS A 260 -6.55 15.56 -12.30
N THR A 261 -6.94 14.89 -11.20
CA THR A 261 -6.15 14.79 -9.98
C THR A 261 -5.03 13.77 -10.13
N LEU A 262 -3.76 14.21 -10.16
CA LEU A 262 -2.63 13.33 -10.43
C LEU A 262 -2.48 12.18 -9.40
N LEU A 263 -2.74 12.48 -8.13
CA LEU A 263 -2.52 11.56 -7.00
C LEU A 263 -3.85 11.12 -6.33
N GLY A 264 -4.94 11.21 -7.09
CA GLY A 264 -6.30 10.90 -6.66
C GLY A 264 -7.04 10.05 -7.67
N VAL A 265 -8.23 9.61 -7.25
CA VAL A 265 -9.19 8.90 -8.10
C VAL A 265 -10.25 9.90 -8.53
N ASP A 266 -10.58 9.93 -9.81
CA ASP A 266 -11.59 10.84 -10.36
C ASP A 266 -12.69 10.01 -11.05
N LEU A 267 -13.91 10.55 -11.17
CA LEU A 267 -14.95 10.00 -12.04
C LEU A 267 -15.04 10.83 -13.31
N TYR A 268 -15.17 10.17 -14.45
CA TYR A 268 -15.42 10.81 -15.73
C TYR A 268 -16.66 10.24 -16.39
N TRP A 269 -17.52 11.11 -16.91
CA TRP A 269 -18.72 10.75 -17.66
C TRP A 269 -19.08 11.86 -18.65
N ASN A 270 -19.21 11.53 -19.94
CA ASN A 270 -19.64 12.43 -21.00
C ASN A 270 -19.02 13.85 -20.97
N GLY A 271 -17.69 13.93 -20.89
CA GLY A 271 -16.95 15.20 -20.87
C GLY A 271 -16.90 15.91 -19.50
N GLN A 272 -17.64 15.42 -18.50
CA GLN A 272 -17.59 15.93 -17.13
C GLN A 272 -16.65 15.08 -16.27
N LEU A 273 -15.94 15.74 -15.36
CA LEU A 273 -15.03 15.10 -14.41
C LEU A 273 -15.36 15.53 -12.99
N ILE A 274 -15.55 14.58 -12.08
CA ILE A 274 -15.67 14.79 -10.64
C ILE A 274 -14.31 14.42 -10.02
N PRO A 275 -13.53 15.40 -9.51
CA PRO A 275 -12.18 15.15 -9.08
C PRO A 275 -12.08 14.60 -7.64
N ASP A 276 -11.04 13.83 -7.37
CA ASP A 276 -10.55 13.38 -6.06
C ASP A 276 -11.63 12.74 -5.18
N VAL A 277 -12.42 11.86 -5.79
CA VAL A 277 -13.53 11.16 -5.13
C VAL A 277 -13.04 10.13 -4.13
N ASN A 278 -13.82 9.93 -3.08
CA ASN A 278 -13.66 8.81 -2.15
C ASN A 278 -14.57 7.63 -2.55
N GLU A 279 -14.42 6.50 -1.85
CA GLU A 279 -15.23 5.29 -2.09
C GLU A 279 -16.74 5.60 -2.08
N LYS A 280 -17.21 6.35 -1.08
CA LYS A 280 -18.63 6.68 -0.93
C LYS A 280 -19.17 7.42 -2.14
N ILE A 281 -18.46 8.45 -2.62
CA ILE A 281 -18.87 9.20 -3.81
C ILE A 281 -18.89 8.30 -5.04
N ILE A 282 -17.93 7.38 -5.20
CA ILE A 282 -17.93 6.41 -6.31
C ILE A 282 -19.21 5.56 -6.27
N LEU A 283 -19.49 4.95 -5.11
CA LEU A 283 -20.64 4.05 -4.95
C LEU A 283 -21.99 4.76 -5.12
N GLU A 284 -22.09 6.03 -4.69
CA GLU A 284 -23.32 6.82 -4.82
C GLU A 284 -23.53 7.39 -6.22
N THR A 285 -22.45 7.71 -6.94
CA THR A 285 -22.51 8.37 -8.26
C THR A 285 -22.70 7.37 -9.39
N VAL A 286 -22.01 6.22 -9.34
CA VAL A 286 -22.12 5.19 -10.39
C VAL A 286 -23.49 4.51 -10.30
N LYS A 287 -24.38 4.80 -11.26
CA LYS A 287 -25.75 4.28 -11.28
C LYS A 287 -25.88 2.95 -12.02
N ASP A 288 -25.18 2.80 -13.14
CA ASP A 288 -25.15 1.54 -13.90
C ASP A 288 -23.75 0.95 -13.90
N TRP A 289 -23.56 -0.05 -13.03
CA TRP A 289 -22.30 -0.78 -12.93
C TRP A 289 -22.01 -1.67 -14.14
N LYS A 290 -23.01 -1.98 -14.98
CA LYS A 290 -22.79 -2.72 -16.22
C LYS A 290 -22.03 -1.89 -17.25
N ASP A 291 -22.15 -0.56 -17.20
CA ASP A 291 -21.45 0.39 -18.08
C ASP A 291 -20.39 1.21 -17.32
N ALA A 292 -19.92 0.70 -16.19
CA ALA A 292 -18.81 1.28 -15.43
C ALA A 292 -17.49 0.62 -15.83
N TRP A 293 -16.44 1.44 -15.97
CA TRP A 293 -15.09 1.03 -16.34
C TRP A 293 -14.07 1.58 -15.34
N ILE A 294 -13.00 0.82 -15.08
CA ILE A 294 -11.86 1.29 -14.30
C ILE A 294 -10.68 1.48 -15.24
N ILE A 295 -10.10 2.68 -15.26
CA ILE A 295 -8.85 2.96 -15.97
C ILE A 295 -7.74 3.13 -14.94
N ILE A 296 -6.74 2.24 -14.97
CA ILE A 296 -5.67 2.21 -13.98
C ILE A 296 -4.30 2.05 -14.63
N SER A 297 -3.24 2.45 -13.93
CA SER A 297 -1.87 2.17 -14.32
C SER A 297 -1.13 1.51 -13.15
N PRO A 298 -0.30 0.48 -13.39
CA PRO A 298 0.47 -0.13 -12.32
C PRO A 298 1.46 0.89 -11.72
N ILE A 299 1.70 0.76 -10.42
CA ILE A 299 2.77 1.49 -9.75
C ILE A 299 4.11 1.01 -10.33
N GLY A 300 4.91 1.95 -10.83
CA GLY A 300 6.19 1.68 -11.49
C GLY A 300 7.13 0.86 -10.59
N GLY A 301 7.75 -0.18 -11.16
CA GLY A 301 8.68 -1.08 -10.46
C GLY A 301 8.05 -2.16 -9.60
N GLN A 302 6.82 -1.97 -9.11
CA GLN A 302 6.16 -2.92 -8.19
C GLN A 302 5.07 -3.77 -8.85
N GLY A 303 4.45 -3.28 -9.92
CA GLY A 303 3.40 -4.01 -10.64
C GLY A 303 2.04 -4.00 -9.94
N ILE A 304 1.92 -3.30 -8.81
CA ILE A 304 0.68 -3.22 -8.06
C ILE A 304 -0.33 -2.35 -8.79
N ILE A 305 -1.52 -2.91 -9.07
CA ILE A 305 -2.61 -2.23 -9.77
C ILE A 305 -3.74 -1.79 -8.83
N PHE A 306 -3.98 -2.49 -7.73
CA PHE A 306 -4.98 -2.12 -6.73
C PHE A 306 -4.44 -2.28 -5.31
N GLY A 307 -4.97 -1.48 -4.39
CA GLY A 307 -4.60 -1.54 -2.97
C GLY A 307 -3.57 -0.51 -2.52
N ARG A 308 -2.82 0.07 -3.47
CA ARG A 308 -1.79 1.08 -3.21
C ARG A 308 -2.02 2.32 -4.06
N GLY A 309 -2.12 3.47 -3.40
CA GLY A 309 -2.32 4.78 -4.00
C GLY A 309 -3.72 5.04 -4.54
N ASN A 310 -4.59 4.03 -4.55
CA ASN A 310 -5.92 4.05 -5.17
C ASN A 310 -6.99 3.30 -4.34
N GLN A 311 -6.89 3.32 -3.02
CA GLN A 311 -7.79 2.59 -2.11
C GLN A 311 -9.24 3.06 -2.16
N GLN A 312 -9.52 4.21 -2.77
CA GLN A 312 -10.88 4.65 -3.10
C GLN A 312 -11.56 3.70 -4.11
N ILE A 313 -10.78 3.02 -4.96
CA ILE A 313 -11.24 1.90 -5.80
C ILE A 313 -11.19 0.64 -4.92
N SER A 314 -12.14 0.57 -3.99
CA SER A 314 -12.19 -0.43 -2.94
C SER A 314 -12.60 -1.82 -3.45
N PRO A 315 -12.49 -2.87 -2.62
CA PRO A 315 -13.06 -4.17 -2.91
C PRO A 315 -14.51 -4.12 -3.40
N GLU A 316 -15.36 -3.29 -2.77
CA GLU A 316 -16.76 -3.14 -3.16
C GLU A 316 -16.91 -2.52 -4.55
N VAL A 317 -16.14 -1.46 -4.86
CA VAL A 317 -16.12 -0.85 -6.20
C VAL A 317 -15.65 -1.88 -7.24
N ILE A 318 -14.62 -2.66 -6.93
CA ILE A 318 -14.09 -3.68 -7.84
C ILE A 318 -15.08 -4.83 -8.04
N LYS A 319 -15.78 -5.31 -7.00
CA LYS A 319 -16.80 -6.36 -7.13
C LYS A 319 -17.95 -5.93 -8.04
N ASN A 320 -18.33 -4.65 -8.00
CA ASN A 320 -19.39 -4.12 -8.85
C ASN A 320 -18.94 -3.93 -10.32
N VAL A 321 -17.65 -3.68 -10.58
CA VAL A 321 -17.10 -3.55 -11.94
C VAL A 321 -16.65 -4.93 -12.48
N ARG A 322 -17.10 -5.28 -13.67
CA ARG A 322 -16.66 -6.53 -14.32
C ARG A 322 -15.16 -6.49 -14.59
N LYS A 323 -14.48 -7.64 -14.44
CA LYS A 323 -13.02 -7.73 -14.69
C LYS A 323 -12.64 -7.30 -16.10
N GLU A 324 -13.51 -7.57 -17.08
CA GLU A 324 -13.33 -7.19 -18.48
C GLU A 324 -13.37 -5.65 -18.68
N HIS A 325 -13.94 -4.93 -17.71
CA HIS A 325 -14.06 -3.47 -17.72
C HIS A 325 -12.90 -2.76 -17.00
N ILE A 326 -11.87 -3.52 -16.61
CA ILE A 326 -10.63 -2.98 -16.04
C ILE A 326 -9.61 -2.78 -17.16
N LEU A 327 -9.37 -1.52 -17.53
CA LEU A 327 -8.38 -1.11 -18.51
C LEU A 327 -7.07 -0.74 -17.81
N ILE A 328 -6.05 -1.59 -18.00
CA ILE A 328 -4.72 -1.35 -17.44
C ILE A 328 -3.85 -0.69 -18.50
N LEU A 329 -3.29 0.48 -18.17
CA LEU A 329 -2.44 1.29 -19.03
C LEU A 329 -1.00 1.29 -18.50
N ALA A 330 -0.03 0.86 -19.30
CA ALA A 330 1.37 0.90 -18.91
C ALA A 330 2.27 1.17 -20.10
N THR A 331 3.16 2.15 -19.99
CA THR A 331 4.17 2.41 -21.02
C THR A 331 5.12 1.23 -21.17
N LYS A 332 5.76 1.12 -22.34
CA LYS A 332 6.78 0.09 -22.62
C LYS A 332 7.89 0.08 -21.56
N ASN A 333 8.29 1.26 -21.09
CA ASN A 333 9.26 1.40 -19.99
C ASN A 333 8.75 0.84 -18.66
N LYS A 334 7.48 1.10 -18.29
CA LYS A 334 6.89 0.50 -17.08
C LYS A 334 6.89 -1.01 -17.19
N ILE A 335 6.40 -1.56 -18.30
CA ILE A 335 6.35 -3.01 -18.54
C ILE A 335 7.73 -3.66 -18.37
N ARG A 336 8.78 -3.07 -18.96
CA ARG A 336 10.16 -3.59 -18.83
C ARG A 336 10.64 -3.67 -17.38
N ARG A 337 10.20 -2.73 -16.53
CA ARG A 337 10.57 -2.68 -15.10
C ARG A 337 9.78 -3.67 -14.23
N LEU A 338 8.60 -4.12 -14.67
CA LEU A 338 7.74 -5.00 -13.87
C LEU A 338 8.22 -6.44 -13.77
N LYS A 339 9.27 -6.84 -14.51
CA LYS A 339 9.77 -8.23 -14.60
C LYS A 339 8.68 -9.28 -14.90
N GLY A 340 7.53 -8.87 -15.45
CA GLY A 340 6.50 -9.75 -16.03
C GLY A 340 5.19 -9.90 -15.26
N ASN A 341 5.08 -9.45 -13.99
CA ASN A 341 3.91 -9.71 -13.16
C ASN A 341 3.21 -8.43 -12.69
N LEU A 342 1.88 -8.53 -12.57
CA LEU A 342 1.03 -7.57 -11.88
C LEU A 342 0.63 -8.14 -10.52
N ARG A 343 0.35 -7.26 -9.57
CA ARG A 343 0.01 -7.62 -8.19
C ARG A 343 -1.21 -6.84 -7.72
N VAL A 344 -1.97 -7.44 -6.81
CA VAL A 344 -3.13 -6.82 -6.15
C VAL A 344 -3.00 -6.98 -4.65
N ASP A 345 -3.44 -5.98 -3.90
CA ASP A 345 -3.46 -5.98 -2.44
C ASP A 345 -4.68 -5.16 -1.97
N THR A 346 -5.87 -5.56 -2.40
CA THR A 346 -7.10 -4.80 -2.15
C THR A 346 -7.51 -4.79 -0.67
N GLY A 347 -6.91 -5.67 0.12
CA GLY A 347 -7.29 -5.94 1.51
C GLY A 347 -8.47 -6.88 1.65
N ASP A 348 -9.02 -7.39 0.54
CA ASP A 348 -10.06 -8.42 0.51
C ASP A 348 -9.56 -9.63 -0.30
N PRO A 349 -9.28 -10.78 0.37
CA PRO A 349 -8.78 -11.97 -0.31
C PRO A 349 -9.70 -12.52 -1.40
N GLU A 350 -11.02 -12.30 -1.31
CA GLU A 350 -11.96 -12.74 -2.34
C GLU A 350 -11.77 -11.91 -3.61
N VAL A 351 -11.61 -10.59 -3.47
CA VAL A 351 -11.36 -9.68 -4.61
C VAL A 351 -9.99 -9.91 -5.20
N ASP A 352 -8.97 -10.10 -4.37
CA ASP A 352 -7.63 -10.41 -4.84
C ASP A 352 -7.66 -11.70 -5.68
N ASN A 353 -8.37 -12.75 -5.22
CA ASN A 353 -8.56 -13.98 -5.98
C ASN A 353 -9.40 -13.80 -7.26
N LEU A 354 -10.43 -12.96 -7.24
CA LEU A 354 -11.24 -12.61 -8.42
C LEU A 354 -10.36 -11.99 -9.53
N LEU A 355 -9.39 -11.15 -9.13
CA LEU A 355 -8.50 -10.45 -10.05
C LEU A 355 -7.39 -11.34 -10.61
N LYS A 356 -6.97 -12.41 -9.90
CA LYS A 356 -5.94 -13.36 -10.37
C LYS A 356 -6.21 -13.89 -11.77
N GLY A 357 -5.15 -14.17 -12.51
CA GLY A 357 -5.23 -14.71 -13.88
C GLY A 357 -4.54 -13.82 -14.89
N ARG A 358 -4.97 -13.87 -16.16
CA ARG A 358 -4.36 -13.09 -17.23
C ARG A 358 -5.21 -11.89 -17.58
N ILE A 359 -4.56 -10.74 -17.77
CA ILE A 359 -5.24 -9.50 -18.15
C ILE A 359 -4.47 -8.79 -19.27
N LYS A 360 -5.21 -8.08 -20.10
CA LYS A 360 -4.68 -7.25 -21.17
C LYS A 360 -4.20 -5.91 -20.61
N VAL A 361 -2.95 -5.56 -20.90
CA VAL A 361 -2.35 -4.27 -20.57
C VAL A 361 -2.07 -3.53 -21.87
N ILE A 362 -2.65 -2.34 -22.02
CA ILE A 362 -2.44 -1.48 -23.18
C ILE A 362 -1.08 -0.82 -23.07
N THR A 363 -0.22 -1.05 -24.07
CA THR A 363 1.19 -0.64 -24.06
C THR A 363 1.56 0.39 -25.11
N ASP A 364 0.74 0.53 -26.16
CA ASP A 364 0.88 1.54 -27.20
C ASP A 364 -0.43 1.69 -27.98
N TYR A 365 -0.44 2.51 -29.03
CA TYR A 365 -1.56 2.61 -29.95
C TYR A 365 -1.85 1.26 -30.62
N ARG A 366 -3.03 0.67 -30.36
CA ARG A 366 -3.43 -0.67 -30.84
C ARG A 366 -2.45 -1.80 -30.46
N GLU A 367 -1.63 -1.59 -29.44
CA GLU A 367 -0.66 -2.58 -28.93
C GLU A 367 -1.01 -2.95 -27.48
N TRP A 368 -0.89 -4.23 -27.14
CA TRP A 368 -1.07 -4.71 -25.78
C TRP A 368 -0.19 -5.91 -25.46
N ARG A 369 0.02 -6.14 -24.16
CA ARG A 369 0.60 -7.36 -23.62
C ARG A 369 -0.38 -8.06 -22.69
N ILE A 370 -0.29 -9.38 -22.64
CA ILE A 370 -1.00 -10.18 -21.64
C ILE A 370 -0.06 -10.42 -20.47
N LEU A 371 -0.40 -9.88 -19.30
CA LEU A 371 0.35 -10.11 -18.05
C LEU A 371 -0.46 -10.95 -17.08
N LYS A 372 0.25 -11.63 -16.17
CA LYS A 372 -0.35 -12.37 -15.07
C LYS A 372 -0.56 -11.43 -13.88
N ILE A 373 -1.76 -11.46 -13.29
CA ILE A 373 -2.03 -10.95 -11.94
C ILE A 373 -1.78 -12.10 -10.98
N GLU A 374 -0.81 -11.90 -10.08
CA GLU A 374 -0.46 -12.82 -8.99
C GLU A 374 -1.38 -12.68 -7.78
#